data_AF-A0A125U061-F1
#
_entry.id   AF-A0A125U061-F1
#
_cell.length_a   1.000
_cell.length_b   1.000
_cell.length_c   1.000
_cell.angle_alpha   90.00
_cell.angle_beta   90.00
_cell.angle_gamma   90.00
#
_symmetry.space_group_name_H-M   'P 1'
#
loop_
_entity.id
_entity.type
_entity.pdbx_description
1 polymer ?
#
loop_
_entity_poly.entity_id
_entity_poly.type
_entity_poly.pdbx_seq_one_letter_code
_entity_poly.pdbx_strand_id
1 'polypeptide(L)'
;MSRQTLTYKGLSRLMYQKDAAGVLDKILGHVAFFCKDHRLPALTSIVVGKGRGTPGADIPVNPNIMDRAREQVYAYDWYNVVPPAPAELAASFAKNA
;
A
#
# COMPACT_ATOMS: atom_id res chain seq x y z
N MET A 1 -4.69 -11.87 10.90
CA MET A 1 -5.23 -10.83 10.00
C MET A 1 -6.21 -11.47 9.03
N SER A 2 -7.36 -10.84 8.72
CA SER A 2 -8.32 -11.37 7.73
C SER A 2 -7.86 -11.07 6.30
N ARG A 3 -7.97 -12.05 5.38
CA ARG A 3 -7.61 -11.89 3.95
C ARG A 3 -8.62 -11.02 3.22
N GLN A 4 -8.40 -9.71 3.24
CA GLN A 4 -9.30 -8.73 2.63
C GLN A 4 -8.50 -7.70 1.82
N THR A 5 -9.11 -7.24 0.74
CA THR A 5 -8.65 -6.07 -0.01
C THR A 5 -9.53 -4.88 0.34
N LEU A 6 -8.95 -3.68 0.34
CA LEU A 6 -9.66 -2.44 0.60
C LEU A 6 -9.68 -1.57 -0.65
N THR A 7 -10.81 -0.93 -0.95
CA THR A 7 -10.84 0.03 -2.05
C THR A 7 -10.19 1.36 -1.66
N TYR A 8 -9.62 2.12 -2.59
CA TYR A 8 -9.16 3.50 -2.31
C TYR A 8 -10.23 4.36 -1.62
N LYS A 9 -11.49 4.20 -2.05
CA LYS A 9 -12.64 4.86 -1.40
C LYS A 9 -12.84 4.38 0.03
N GLY A 10 -12.80 3.07 0.27
CA GLY A 10 -12.88 2.50 1.62
C GLY A 10 -11.74 2.97 2.53
N LEU A 11 -10.52 2.99 2.02
CA LEU A 11 -9.34 3.45 2.76
C LEU A 11 -9.45 4.92 3.15
N SER A 12 -9.82 5.80 2.22
CA SER A 12 -10.00 7.24 2.53
C SER A 12 -11.07 7.48 3.60
N ARG A 13 -12.13 6.67 3.65
CA ARG A 13 -13.13 6.74 4.72
C ARG A 13 -12.58 6.34 6.07
N LEU A 14 -11.75 5.30 6.14
CA LEU A 14 -11.10 4.88 7.39
C LEU A 14 -10.12 5.94 7.89
N MET A 15 -9.34 6.56 6.99
CA MET A 15 -8.31 7.54 7.35
C MET A 15 -8.88 8.93 7.66
N TYR A 16 -9.86 9.38 6.87
CA TYR A 16 -10.28 10.78 6.83
C TYR A 16 -11.78 10.98 7.11
N GLN A 17 -12.54 9.89 7.30
CA GLN A 17 -14.00 9.93 7.45
C GLN A 17 -14.73 10.62 6.28
N LYS A 18 -14.09 10.69 5.09
CA LYS A 18 -14.64 11.30 3.88
C LYS A 18 -14.17 10.60 2.61
N ASP A 19 -14.90 10.82 1.52
CA ASP A 19 -14.58 10.29 0.20
C ASP A 19 -13.42 11.11 -0.41
N ALA A 20 -12.18 10.66 -0.20
CA ALA A 20 -10.96 11.36 -0.65
C ALA A 20 -9.96 10.41 -1.33
N ALA A 21 -10.45 9.59 -2.25
CA ALA A 21 -9.62 8.60 -2.94
C ALA A 21 -8.50 9.25 -3.81
N GLY A 22 -8.76 10.43 -4.39
CA GLY A 22 -7.83 11.08 -5.32
C GLY A 22 -6.54 11.63 -4.69
N VAL A 23 -6.46 11.72 -3.37
CA VAL A 23 -5.24 12.18 -2.66
C VAL A 23 -4.38 11.03 -2.14
N LEU A 24 -4.88 9.79 -2.19
CA LEU A 24 -4.19 8.63 -1.62
C LEU A 24 -3.02 8.16 -2.46
N ASP A 25 -2.96 8.51 -3.74
CA ASP A 25 -1.98 7.96 -4.65
C ASP A 25 -0.53 8.25 -4.20
N LYS A 26 -0.19 9.54 -4.05
CA LYS A 26 1.13 9.96 -3.54
C LYS A 26 1.43 9.37 -2.16
N ILE A 27 0.43 9.37 -1.27
CA ILE A 27 0.56 8.84 0.10
C ILE A 27 0.91 7.35 0.08
N LEU A 28 0.25 6.58 -0.77
CA LEU A 28 0.51 5.15 -0.93
C LEU A 28 1.83 4.90 -1.66
N GLY A 29 2.28 5.82 -2.52
CA GLY A 29 3.62 5.80 -3.09
C GLY A 29 4.72 5.80 -2.02
N HIS A 30 4.60 6.65 -0.99
CA HIS A 30 5.54 6.65 0.15
C HIS A 30 5.62 5.29 0.82
N VAL A 31 4.46 4.67 1.10
CA VAL A 31 4.39 3.35 1.73
C VAL A 31 4.98 2.27 0.81
N ALA A 32 4.66 2.29 -0.47
CA ALA A 32 5.14 1.30 -1.44
C ALA A 32 6.67 1.32 -1.56
N PHE A 33 7.26 2.51 -1.67
CA PHE A 33 8.71 2.66 -1.77
C PHE A 33 9.43 2.31 -0.47
N PHE A 34 8.84 2.67 0.68
CA PHE A 34 9.37 2.25 1.97
C PHE A 34 9.37 0.71 2.10
N CYS A 35 8.26 0.05 1.77
CA CYS A 35 8.22 -1.41 1.78
C CYS A 35 9.28 -2.03 0.85
N LYS A 36 9.48 -1.45 -0.34
CA LYS A 36 10.50 -1.89 -1.28
C LYS A 36 11.92 -1.75 -0.72
N ASP A 37 12.27 -0.59 -0.18
CA ASP A 37 13.61 -0.32 0.37
C ASP A 37 13.93 -1.21 1.57
N HIS A 38 12.94 -1.51 2.40
CA HIS A 38 13.09 -2.31 3.62
C HIS A 38 12.78 -3.80 3.42
N ARG A 39 12.59 -4.24 2.16
CA ARG A 39 12.25 -5.64 1.81
C ARG A 39 11.02 -6.18 2.54
N LEU A 40 10.07 -5.30 2.84
CA LEU A 40 8.77 -5.66 3.40
C LEU A 40 7.83 -6.10 2.26
N PRO A 41 6.83 -6.94 2.55
CA PRO A 41 5.78 -7.24 1.59
C PRO A 41 5.12 -5.96 1.08
N ALA A 42 4.72 -5.95 -0.19
CA ALA A 42 4.11 -4.79 -0.83
C ALA A 42 2.70 -4.53 -0.27
N LEU A 43 2.61 -3.81 0.86
CA LEU A 43 1.36 -3.56 1.58
C LEU A 43 0.30 -2.88 0.69
N THR A 44 0.72 -2.07 -0.27
CA THR A 44 -0.19 -1.41 -1.21
C THR A 44 -0.87 -2.37 -2.19
N SER A 45 -0.44 -3.63 -2.30
CA SER A 45 -1.08 -4.66 -3.15
C SER A 45 -2.50 -5.05 -2.71
N ILE A 46 -2.89 -4.76 -1.45
CA ILE A 46 -4.25 -4.99 -0.92
C ILE A 46 -5.16 -3.76 -1.09
N VAL A 47 -4.65 -2.64 -1.59
CA VAL A 47 -5.44 -1.43 -1.88
C VAL A 47 -5.77 -1.39 -3.37
N VAL A 48 -7.06 -1.42 -3.71
CA VAL A 48 -7.52 -1.65 -5.08
C VAL A 48 -8.55 -0.63 -5.58
N GLY A 49 -8.64 -0.48 -6.90
CA GLY A 49 -9.72 0.26 -7.53
C GLY A 49 -11.07 -0.46 -7.40
N LYS A 50 -12.15 0.28 -7.11
CA LYS A 50 -13.52 -0.27 -7.15
C LYS A 50 -13.81 -0.77 -8.57
N GLY A 51 -14.34 -1.99 -8.71
CA GLY A 51 -14.63 -2.63 -10.00
C GLY A 51 -13.42 -3.24 -10.71
N ARG A 52 -12.24 -2.61 -10.62
CA ARG A 52 -11.00 -3.13 -11.23
C ARG A 52 -10.39 -4.29 -10.45
N GLY A 53 -10.42 -4.23 -9.11
CA GLY A 53 -9.82 -5.27 -8.26
C GLY A 53 -8.29 -5.31 -8.25
N THR A 54 -7.62 -4.36 -8.91
CA THR A 54 -6.15 -4.19 -8.90
C THR A 54 -5.77 -2.81 -8.37
N PRO A 55 -4.52 -2.61 -7.91
CA PRO A 55 -3.98 -1.29 -7.61
C PRO A 55 -4.01 -0.33 -8.82
N GLY A 56 -3.85 0.96 -8.53
CA GLY A 56 -3.62 2.03 -9.50
C GLY A 56 -2.28 1.86 -10.22
N ALA A 57 -2.15 2.51 -11.38
CA ALA A 57 -0.97 2.37 -12.24
C ALA A 57 0.31 2.94 -11.60
N ASP A 58 0.15 3.91 -10.71
CA ASP A 58 1.24 4.61 -10.02
C ASP A 58 1.79 3.81 -8.83
N ILE A 59 1.19 2.66 -8.51
CA ILE A 59 1.68 1.76 -7.46
C ILE A 59 2.65 0.75 -8.10
N PRO A 60 3.92 0.68 -7.67
CA PRO A 60 4.97 -0.13 -8.30
C PRO A 60 4.84 -1.62 -7.95
N VAL A 61 3.74 -2.27 -8.33
CA VAL A 61 3.52 -3.70 -8.11
C VAL A 61 3.30 -4.39 -9.45
N ASN A 62 4.12 -5.41 -9.72
CA ASN A 62 4.02 -6.21 -10.94
C ASN A 62 2.71 -7.03 -10.95
N PRO A 63 1.82 -6.85 -11.95
CA PRO A 63 0.53 -7.55 -12.04
C PRO A 63 0.66 -9.07 -12.06
N ASN A 64 1.73 -9.62 -12.66
CA ASN A 64 1.93 -11.06 -12.82
C ASN A 64 2.21 -11.79 -11.50
N ILE A 65 2.55 -11.05 -10.43
CA ILE A 65 2.83 -11.61 -9.10
C ILE A 65 1.86 -11.08 -8.04
N MET A 66 0.77 -10.42 -8.44
CA MET A 66 -0.12 -9.71 -7.53
C MET A 66 -0.73 -10.62 -6.46
N ASP A 67 -1.20 -11.80 -6.84
CA ASP A 67 -1.81 -12.74 -5.89
C ASP A 67 -0.77 -13.25 -4.87
N ARG A 68 0.43 -13.56 -5.35
CA ARG A 68 1.56 -13.92 -4.48
C ARG A 68 1.93 -12.78 -3.54
N ALA A 69 1.97 -11.55 -4.03
CA ALA A 69 2.29 -10.37 -3.23
C ALA A 69 1.24 -10.13 -2.11
N ARG A 70 -0.04 -10.34 -2.41
CA ARG A 70 -1.12 -10.26 -1.41
C ARG A 70 -0.99 -11.34 -0.34
N GLU A 71 -0.73 -12.58 -0.72
CA GLU A 71 -0.52 -13.65 0.25
C GLU A 71 0.70 -13.37 1.15
N GLN A 72 1.76 -12.77 0.61
CA GLN A 72 2.89 -12.32 1.43
C GLN A 72 2.47 -11.25 2.45
N VAL A 73 1.63 -10.29 2.07
CA VAL A 73 1.08 -9.30 3.00
C VAL A 73 0.24 -9.98 4.09
N TYR A 74 -0.60 -10.95 3.75
CA TYR A 74 -1.45 -11.63 4.73
C TYR A 74 -0.69 -12.55 5.69
N ALA A 75 0.40 -13.17 5.22
CA ALA A 75 1.23 -14.06 6.02
C ALA A 75 2.26 -13.33 6.90
N TYR A 76 2.56 -12.07 6.59
CA TYR A 76 3.57 -11.31 7.31
C TYR A 76 3.04 -10.77 8.65
N ASP A 77 3.90 -10.82 9.67
CA ASP A 77 3.55 -10.37 11.01
C ASP A 77 3.74 -8.85 11.17
N TRP A 78 2.71 -8.12 10.75
CA TRP A 78 2.69 -6.66 10.84
C TRP A 78 2.70 -6.11 12.28
N TYR A 79 2.33 -6.90 13.29
CA TYR A 79 2.34 -6.45 14.67
C TYR A 79 3.76 -6.34 15.25
N ASN A 80 4.72 -7.02 14.62
CA ASN A 80 6.14 -6.92 14.94
C ASN A 80 6.88 -5.85 14.13
N VAL A 81 6.17 -5.04 13.34
CA VAL A 81 6.74 -3.94 12.57
C VAL A 81 6.48 -2.63 13.30
N VAL A 82 7.55 -1.91 13.60
CA VAL A 82 7.43 -0.53 14.10
C VAL A 82 7.03 0.37 12.93
N PRO A 83 5.94 1.17 13.05
CA PRO A 83 5.58 2.13 12.01
C PRO A 83 6.72 3.11 11.72
N PRO A 84 7.05 3.36 10.45
CA PRO A 84 8.14 4.26 10.09
C PRO A 84 7.86 5.70 10.50
N ALA A 85 8.92 6.44 10.79
CA ALA A 85 8.84 7.87 10.98
C ALA A 85 8.52 8.59 9.64
N PRO A 86 7.88 9.77 9.68
CA PRO A 86 7.60 10.55 8.47
C PRO A 86 8.85 10.83 7.61
N ALA A 87 10.01 11.04 8.24
CA ALA A 87 11.27 11.28 7.55
C ALA A 87 11.76 10.06 6.75
N GLU A 88 11.52 8.84 7.24
CA GLU A 88 11.90 7.60 6.56
C GLU A 88 11.01 7.37 5.33
N LEU A 89 9.70 7.60 5.47
CA LEU A 89 8.76 7.58 4.36
C LEU A 89 9.11 8.62 3.27
N ALA A 90 9.53 9.82 3.68
CA ALA A 90 9.97 10.86 2.75
C ALA A 90 11.28 10.48 2.04
N ALA A 91 12.24 9.90 2.75
CA ALA A 91 13.52 9.47 2.19
C ALA A 91 13.35 8.36 1.14
N SER A 92 12.56 7.32 1.44
CA SER A 92 12.28 6.25 0.48
C SER A 92 11.54 6.74 -0.76
N PHE A 93 10.63 7.70 -0.59
CA PHE A 93 9.92 8.30 -1.72
C PHE A 93 10.83 9.12 -2.61
N ALA A 94 11.62 10.03 -2.05
CA ALA A 94 12.57 10.84 -2.81
C ALA A 94 13.61 10.01 -3.58
N LYS A 95 13.95 8.82 -3.07
CA LYS A 95 14.89 7.89 -3.70
C LYS A 95 14.31 7.14 -4.92
N ASN A 96 12.99 6.93 -4.97
CA ASN A 96 12.34 6.02 -5.94
C ASN A 96 11.30 6.69 -6.85
N ALA A 97 10.87 7.93 -6.54
CA ALA A 97 9.94 8.74 -7.33
C ALA A 97 10.62 9.39 -8.53
#